data_AF-A0A031LT43-F1
#
_entry.id   AF-A0A031LT43-F1
#
_cell.length_a   1.000
_cell.length_b   1.000
_cell.length_c   1.000
_cell.angle_alpha   90.00
_cell.angle_beta   90.00
_cell.angle_gamma   90.00
#
_symmetry.space_group_name_H-M   'P 1'
#
loop_
_entity.id
_entity.type
_entity.pdbx_description
1 polymer ?
#
loop_
_entity_poly.entity_id
_entity_poly.type
_entity_poly.pdbx_seq_one_letter_code
_entity_poly.pdbx_strand_id
1 'polypeptide(L)'
;MNLYIFIILFFIVKILLVDYDNTLFDTNRCVEASAKELWKIDVKGEDVRKINREGKSAVYSLAYTKYSHLAIPNQHMINFVKERIKEGDIVFVLTARHCSVRPYVDFSLLSHGLIVIGINWLFECKIKNF
;
A
#
# COMPACT_ATOMS: atom_id res chain seq x y z
N MET A 1 -50.22 -9.01 18.75
CA MET A 1 -49.25 -10.12 18.90
C MET A 1 -47.96 -9.67 18.22
N ASN A 2 -47.01 -9.11 18.97
CA ASN A 2 -45.79 -8.53 18.40
C ASN A 2 -44.65 -9.56 18.48
N LEU A 3 -44.12 -9.95 17.32
CA LEU A 3 -43.00 -10.87 17.19
C LEU A 3 -41.70 -10.04 17.28
N TYR A 4 -41.00 -10.14 18.39
CA TYR A 4 -39.66 -9.55 18.54
C TYR A 4 -38.62 -10.57 18.09
N ILE A 5 -38.06 -10.37 16.91
CA ILE A 5 -36.90 -11.11 16.42
C ILE A 5 -35.66 -10.46 17.05
N PHE A 6 -35.10 -11.11 18.07
CA PHE A 6 -33.76 -10.80 18.60
C PHE A 6 -32.73 -11.52 17.73
N ILE A 7 -32.17 -10.83 16.73
CA ILE A 7 -30.97 -11.31 16.05
C ILE A 7 -29.77 -10.84 16.86
N ILE A 8 -29.23 -11.72 17.70
CA ILE A 8 -27.92 -11.51 18.31
C ILE A 8 -26.88 -11.98 17.28
N LEU A 9 -26.47 -11.06 16.40
CA LEU A 9 -25.35 -11.28 15.48
C LEU A 9 -24.04 -11.05 16.25
N PHE A 10 -23.43 -12.13 16.71
CA PHE A 10 -22.02 -12.11 17.12
C PHE A 10 -21.14 -11.94 15.88
N PHE A 11 -20.90 -10.69 15.46
CA PHE A 11 -19.85 -10.40 14.50
C PHE A 11 -18.50 -10.47 15.22
N ILE A 12 -17.75 -11.54 14.99
CA ILE A 12 -16.32 -11.58 15.33
C ILE A 12 -15.63 -10.60 14.39
N VAL A 13 -15.26 -9.43 14.88
CA VAL A 13 -14.43 -8.47 14.16
C VAL A 13 -13.06 -9.10 13.93
N LYS A 14 -12.66 -9.25 12.67
CA LYS A 14 -11.33 -9.73 12.29
C LYS A 14 -10.42 -8.57 11.95
N ILE A 15 -9.12 -8.77 12.14
CA ILE A 15 -8.09 -7.85 11.69
C ILE A 15 -7.45 -8.43 10.43
N LEU A 16 -7.45 -7.64 9.35
CA LEU A 16 -6.77 -7.96 8.10
C LEU A 16 -5.54 -7.06 7.94
N LEU A 17 -4.38 -7.68 7.75
CA LEU A 17 -3.14 -6.99 7.41
C LEU A 17 -2.87 -7.21 5.91
N VAL A 18 -2.70 -6.12 5.16
CA VAL A 18 -2.49 -6.18 3.71
C VAL A 18 -1.28 -5.35 3.33
N ASP A 19 -0.34 -5.93 2.60
CA ASP A 19 0.79 -5.19 2.05
C ASP A 19 0.37 -4.28 0.89
N TYR A 20 1.07 -3.16 0.70
CA TYR A 20 0.79 -2.22 -0.39
C TYR A 20 1.50 -2.61 -1.69
N ASP A 21 2.83 -2.73 -1.63
CA ASP A 21 3.72 -2.79 -2.81
C ASP A 21 3.77 -4.18 -3.42
N ASN A 22 3.35 -4.31 -4.68
CA ASN A 22 3.16 -5.58 -5.40
C ASN A 22 2.12 -6.52 -4.79
N THR A 23 1.27 -6.02 -3.90
CA THR A 23 0.10 -6.72 -3.36
C THR A 23 -1.18 -6.00 -3.79
N LEU A 24 -1.37 -4.75 -3.33
CA LEU A 24 -2.50 -3.89 -3.74
C LEU A 24 -2.21 -3.14 -5.03
N PHE A 25 -0.95 -2.73 -5.23
CA PHE A 25 -0.51 -2.01 -6.41
C PHE A 25 0.79 -2.62 -6.91
N ASP A 26 0.83 -3.07 -8.16
CA ASP A 26 2.08 -3.44 -8.84
C ASP A 26 2.89 -2.18 -9.09
N THR A 27 4.04 -2.09 -8.43
CA THR A 27 4.93 -0.92 -8.46
C THR A 27 6.24 -1.22 -9.17
N ASN A 28 6.36 -2.37 -9.84
CA ASN A 28 7.59 -2.75 -10.55
C ASN A 28 7.95 -1.72 -11.63
N ARG A 29 6.98 -1.25 -12.41
CA ARG A 29 7.21 -0.21 -13.44
C ARG A 29 7.72 1.11 -12.86
N CYS A 30 7.30 1.46 -11.65
CA CYS A 30 7.81 2.64 -10.95
C CYS A 30 9.30 2.49 -10.65
N VAL A 31 9.69 1.31 -10.16
CA VAL A 31 11.07 0.97 -9.80
C VAL A 31 11.95 0.86 -11.05
N GLU A 32 11.45 0.25 -12.13
CA GLU A 32 12.13 0.15 -13.43
C GLU A 32 12.45 1.52 -14.02
N ALA A 33 11.46 2.40 -14.08
CA ALA A 33 11.63 3.77 -14.58
C ALA A 33 12.65 4.55 -13.75
N SER A 34 12.61 4.39 -12.42
CA SER A 34 13.57 5.04 -11.53
C SER A 34 15.00 4.50 -11.66
N ALA A 35 15.17 3.18 -11.76
CA ALA A 35 16.47 2.56 -11.97
C ALA A 35 17.07 2.98 -13.32
N LYS A 36 16.24 3.06 -14.37
CA LYS A 36 16.65 3.59 -15.68
C LYS A 36 17.12 5.03 -15.58
N GLU A 37 16.43 5.87 -14.81
CA GLU A 37 16.81 7.27 -14.62
C GLU A 37 18.11 7.44 -13.81
N LEU A 38 18.20 6.83 -12.63
CA LEU A 38 19.29 7.08 -11.68
C LEU A 38 20.53 6.21 -11.93
N TRP A 39 20.31 4.95 -12.30
CA TRP A 39 21.39 3.98 -12.47
C TRP A 39 21.78 3.74 -13.92
N LYS A 40 21.01 4.29 -14.88
CA LYS A 40 21.21 4.14 -16.33
C LYS A 40 21.22 2.68 -16.79
N ILE A 41 20.45 1.83 -16.13
CA ILE A 41 20.30 0.42 -16.48
C ILE A 41 18.84 0.08 -16.78
N ASP A 42 18.64 -0.82 -17.72
CA ASP A 42 17.34 -1.44 -17.97
C ASP A 42 17.31 -2.77 -17.20
N VAL A 43 16.51 -2.81 -16.13
CA VAL A 43 16.44 -3.94 -15.20
C VAL A 43 15.01 -4.04 -14.68
N LYS A 44 14.50 -5.27 -14.53
CA LYS A 44 13.17 -5.52 -13.99
C LYS A 44 13.07 -5.07 -12.52
N GLY A 45 11.89 -4.61 -12.12
CA GLY A 45 11.66 -4.09 -10.76
C GLY A 45 11.97 -5.13 -9.67
N GLU A 46 11.67 -6.40 -9.93
CA GLU A 46 11.98 -7.52 -9.03
C GLU A 46 13.48 -7.74 -8.81
N ASP A 47 14.30 -7.47 -9.84
CA ASP A 47 15.74 -7.68 -9.79
C ASP A 47 16.46 -6.50 -9.12
N VAL A 48 15.89 -5.29 -9.17
CA VAL A 48 16.36 -4.13 -8.38
C VAL A 48 16.38 -4.44 -6.89
N ARG A 49 15.46 -5.29 -6.39
CA ARG A 49 15.44 -5.74 -4.99
C ARG A 49 16.68 -6.54 -4.62
N LYS A 50 17.28 -7.28 -5.57
CA LYS A 50 18.46 -8.13 -5.35
C LYS A 50 19.78 -7.38 -5.52
N ILE A 51 19.77 -6.26 -6.24
CA ILE A 51 20.96 -5.44 -6.45
C ILE A 51 21.36 -4.76 -5.13
N ASN A 52 22.60 -4.97 -4.69
CA ASN A 52 23.22 -4.18 -3.63
C ASN A 52 24.09 -3.10 -4.26
N ARG A 53 23.51 -1.91 -4.46
CA ARG A 53 24.17 -0.76 -5.09
C ARG A 53 23.85 0.51 -4.32
N GLU A 54 24.83 1.40 -4.26
CA GLU A 54 24.65 2.73 -3.68
C GLU A 54 23.51 3.49 -4.37
N GLY A 55 22.77 4.29 -3.59
CA GLY A 55 21.61 5.04 -4.09
C GLY A 55 20.34 4.21 -4.30
N LYS A 56 20.30 2.95 -3.86
CA LYS A 56 19.08 2.11 -3.94
C LYS A 56 17.88 2.73 -3.22
N SER A 57 18.11 3.41 -2.09
CA SER A 57 17.07 4.18 -1.40
C SER A 57 16.53 5.31 -2.27
N ALA A 58 17.40 6.01 -3.01
CA ALA A 58 17.00 7.07 -3.93
C ALA A 58 16.17 6.52 -5.11
N VAL A 59 16.48 5.32 -5.59
CA VAL A 59 15.66 4.61 -6.59
C VAL A 59 14.24 4.39 -6.07
N TYR A 60 14.08 3.85 -4.86
CA TYR A 60 12.74 3.67 -4.30
C TYR A 60 12.03 4.99 -4.01
N SER A 61 12.73 6.00 -3.49
CA SER A 61 12.16 7.32 -3.24
C SER A 61 11.64 7.97 -4.53
N LEU A 62 12.42 7.91 -5.61
CA LEU A 62 12.01 8.47 -6.90
C LEU A 62 10.89 7.65 -7.55
N ALA A 63 10.96 6.32 -7.47
CA ALA A 63 9.90 5.42 -7.93
C ALA A 63 8.54 5.78 -7.32
N TYR A 64 8.50 5.99 -6.00
CA TYR A 64 7.25 6.20 -5.26
C TYR A 64 6.80 7.66 -5.16
N THR A 65 7.57 8.60 -5.71
CA THR A 65 7.19 10.00 -5.84
C THR A 65 6.88 10.33 -7.30
N LYS A 66 7.92 10.50 -8.13
CA LYS A 66 7.82 10.90 -9.54
C LYS A 66 7.07 9.87 -10.39
N TYR A 67 7.33 8.58 -10.17
CA TYR A 67 6.78 7.50 -10.99
C TYR A 67 5.59 6.78 -10.36
N SER A 68 5.02 7.31 -9.27
CA SER A 68 3.88 6.72 -8.57
C SER A 68 2.68 6.46 -9.48
N HIS A 69 2.45 7.32 -10.49
CA HIS A 69 1.41 7.20 -11.50
C HIS A 69 1.53 5.97 -12.41
N LEU A 70 2.68 5.29 -12.44
CA LEU A 70 2.89 4.05 -13.19
C LEU A 70 2.42 2.80 -12.43
N ALA A 71 2.04 2.95 -11.16
CA ALA A 71 1.57 1.83 -10.34
C ALA A 71 0.25 1.29 -10.89
N ILE A 72 0.15 -0.03 -11.04
CA ILE A 72 -1.04 -0.68 -11.60
C ILE A 72 -1.85 -1.28 -10.45
N PRO A 73 -3.14 -0.92 -10.28
CA PRO A 73 -3.97 -1.47 -9.22
C PRO A 73 -4.24 -2.97 -9.43
N ASN A 74 -4.05 -3.76 -8.38
CA ASN A 74 -4.50 -5.14 -8.35
C ASN A 74 -5.99 -5.19 -7.99
N GLN A 75 -6.84 -5.05 -9.01
CA GLN A 75 -8.29 -4.91 -8.82
C GLN A 75 -8.91 -6.07 -8.04
N HIS A 76 -8.41 -7.30 -8.24
CA HIS A 76 -8.88 -8.47 -7.50
C HIS A 76 -8.63 -8.32 -6.00
N MET A 77 -7.40 -7.99 -5.60
CA MET A 77 -7.06 -7.80 -4.19
C MET A 77 -7.79 -6.61 -3.58
N ILE A 78 -7.88 -5.50 -4.32
CA ILE A 78 -8.63 -4.31 -3.89
C ILE A 78 -10.10 -4.65 -3.62
N ASN A 79 -10.74 -5.42 -4.51
CA ASN A 79 -12.13 -5.83 -4.34
C ASN A 79 -12.31 -6.74 -3.12
N PHE A 80 -11.41 -7.71 -2.92
CA PHE A 80 -11.40 -8.54 -1.73
C PHE A 80 -11.31 -7.69 -0.45
N VAL A 81 -10.40 -6.71 -0.39
CA VAL A 81 -10.28 -5.81 0.77
C VAL A 81 -11.56 -5.02 0.99
N LYS A 82 -12.21 -4.52 -0.06
CA LYS A 82 -13.50 -3.82 0.05
C LYS A 82 -14.59 -4.71 0.62
N GLU A 83 -14.64 -5.98 0.23
CA GLU A 83 -15.60 -6.95 0.78
C GLU A 83 -15.34 -7.19 2.27
N ARG A 84 -14.07 -7.35 2.68
CA ARG A 84 -13.70 -7.46 4.10
C ARG A 84 -14.17 -6.26 4.92
N ILE A 85 -13.95 -5.04 4.41
CA ILE A 85 -14.41 -3.80 5.07
C ILE A 85 -15.94 -3.79 5.19
N LYS A 86 -16.68 -4.19 4.15
CA LYS A 86 -18.14 -4.28 4.17
C LYS A 86 -18.67 -5.29 5.20
N GLU A 87 -17.92 -6.35 5.46
CA GLU A 87 -18.25 -7.34 6.49
C GLU A 87 -17.91 -6.90 7.92
N GLY A 88 -17.30 -5.72 8.09
CA GLY A 88 -16.97 -5.15 9.40
C GLY A 88 -15.57 -5.49 9.89
N ASP A 89 -14.69 -6.02 9.04
CA ASP A 89 -13.28 -6.23 9.40
C ASP A 89 -12.52 -4.92 9.51
N ILE A 90 -11.55 -4.90 10.43
CA ILE A 90 -10.57 -3.83 10.54
C ILE A 90 -9.40 -4.14 9.61
N VAL A 91 -9.18 -3.29 8.62
CA VAL A 91 -8.09 -3.45 7.65
C VAL A 91 -6.96 -2.47 7.96
N PHE A 92 -5.74 -2.99 8.07
CA PHE A 92 -4.50 -2.20 8.07
C PHE A 92 -3.72 -2.46 6.78
N VAL A 93 -3.38 -1.38 6.08
CA VAL A 93 -2.44 -1.44 4.96
C VAL A 93 -1.04 -1.20 5.50
N LEU A 94 -0.13 -2.12 5.19
CA LEU A 94 1.27 -2.10 5.57
C LEU A 94 2.10 -1.63 4.38
N THR A 95 3.08 -0.77 4.64
CA THR A 95 4.06 -0.39 3.62
C THR A 95 5.44 -0.16 4.23
N ALA A 96 6.46 -0.59 3.50
CA ALA A 96 7.87 -0.35 3.79
C ALA A 96 8.36 1.00 3.24
N ARG A 97 7.45 1.81 2.66
CA ARG A 97 7.78 3.14 2.14
C ARG A 97 8.06 4.12 3.27
N HIS A 98 8.94 5.08 3.02
CA HIS A 98 9.19 6.17 3.95
C HIS A 98 7.95 7.07 4.11
N CYS A 99 7.75 7.65 5.30
CA CYS A 99 6.56 8.45 5.60
C CYS A 99 6.35 9.66 4.65
N SER A 100 7.43 10.16 4.04
CA SER A 100 7.39 11.27 3.09
C SER A 100 6.56 11.00 1.83
N VAL A 101 6.30 9.74 1.48
CA VAL A 101 5.46 9.38 0.33
C VAL A 101 4.02 9.05 0.70
N ARG A 102 3.63 9.30 1.95
CA ARG A 102 2.27 9.10 2.45
C ARG A 102 1.18 9.71 1.59
N PRO A 103 1.26 10.98 1.15
CA PRO A 103 0.21 11.57 0.32
C PRO A 103 -0.09 10.78 -0.96
N TYR A 104 0.92 10.13 -1.57
CA TYR A 104 0.76 9.34 -2.78
C TYR A 104 0.07 8.00 -2.51
N VAL A 105 0.39 7.37 -1.38
CA VAL A 105 -0.24 6.12 -0.94
C VAL A 105 -1.70 6.38 -0.57
N ASP A 106 -1.95 7.43 0.22
CA ASP A 106 -3.30 7.83 0.65
C ASP A 106 -4.17 8.15 -0.58
N PHE A 107 -3.65 8.93 -1.53
CA PHE A 107 -4.34 9.22 -2.79
C PHE A 107 -4.65 7.96 -3.61
N SER A 108 -3.69 7.03 -3.71
CA SER A 108 -3.88 5.78 -4.47
C SER A 108 -4.96 4.90 -3.85
N LEU A 109 -5.00 4.79 -2.51
CA LEU A 109 -6.04 4.03 -1.81
C LEU A 109 -7.42 4.69 -1.97
N LEU A 110 -7.49 6.01 -1.75
CA LEU A 110 -8.75 6.77 -1.82
C LEU A 110 -9.34 6.78 -3.23
N SER A 111 -8.51 6.97 -4.27
CA SER A 111 -8.95 6.94 -5.67
C SER A 111 -9.54 5.58 -6.09
N HIS A 112 -9.19 4.52 -5.36
CA HIS A 112 -9.72 3.18 -5.58
C HIS A 112 -10.81 2.81 -4.56
N GLY A 113 -11.30 3.74 -3.76
CA GLY A 113 -12.40 3.52 -2.81
C GLY A 113 -12.02 2.68 -1.59
N LEU A 114 -10.73 2.67 -1.21
CA LEU A 114 -10.26 2.07 0.03
C LEU A 114 -10.16 3.16 1.11
N ILE A 115 -11.18 3.26 1.95
CA ILE A 115 -11.17 4.10 3.14
C ILE A 115 -10.68 3.23 4.29
N VAL A 116 -9.37 3.26 4.54
CA VAL A 116 -8.74 2.52 5.62
C VAL A 116 -8.69 3.35 6.89
N ILE A 117 -9.11 2.75 8.01
CA ILE A 117 -9.20 3.38 9.34
C ILE A 117 -7.78 3.67 9.90
N GLY A 118 -6.75 3.01 9.38
CA GLY A 118 -5.35 3.34 9.61
C GLY A 118 -4.43 2.70 8.56
N ILE A 119 -3.36 3.42 8.19
CA ILE A 119 -2.23 2.89 7.43
C ILE A 119 -1.07 2.76 8.41
N ASN A 120 -0.54 1.56 8.56
CA ASN A 120 0.57 1.33 9.48
C ASN A 120 1.89 1.39 8.68
N TRP A 121 2.63 2.45 8.94
CA TRP A 121 3.92 2.72 8.34
C TRP A 121 4.96 1.93 9.14
N LEU A 122 5.45 0.82 8.58
CA LEU A 122 6.43 -0.04 9.25
C LEU A 122 7.71 0.73 9.62
N PHE A 123 7.99 1.85 8.94
CA PHE A 123 8.96 2.84 9.35
C PHE A 123 8.24 4.04 9.98
N GLU A 124 8.05 4.01 11.30
CA GLU A 124 7.63 5.20 12.05
C GLU A 124 8.66 6.32 11.85
N CYS A 125 8.23 7.42 11.24
CA CYS A 125 8.89 8.71 11.41
C CYS A 125 8.68 9.15 12.87
N LYS A 126 9.56 8.70 13.77
CA LYS A 126 9.85 9.46 15.00
C LYS A 126 10.52 10.76 14.59
N ILE A 127 9.73 11.72 14.09
CA ILE A 127 10.12 13.12 14.01
C ILE A 127 10.21 13.57 15.47
N LYS A 128 11.42 13.44 16.04
CA LYS A 128 11.80 14.23 17.21
C LYS A 128 11.79 15.68 16.75
N ASN A 129 10.88 16.46 17.35
CA ASN A 129 10.94 17.92 17.30
C ASN A 129 12.34 18.37 17.74
N PHE A 130 13.00 19.15 16.90
CA PHE A 130 13.96 20.17 17.31
C PHE A 130 13.48 21.49 16.73
#